data_AF-A0A3G3GXX4-F1
#
_entry.id   AF-A0A3G3GXX4-F1
#
_cell.length_a   1.000
_cell.length_b   1.000
_cell.length_c   1.000
_cell.angle_alpha   90.00
_cell.angle_beta   90.00
_cell.angle_gamma   90.00
#
_symmetry.space_group_name_H-M   'P 1'
#
loop_
_entity.id
_entity.type
_entity.pdbx_description
1 polymer ?
#
loop_
_entity_poly.entity_id
_entity_poly.type
_entity_poly.pdbx_seq_one_letter_code
_entity_poly.pdbx_strand_id
1 'polypeptide(L)'
;MKLSLLLASFLVILILACQGGSAIKHEQYVAEGFTLFQTHCANCHQRDGKGLENLYPALATNYLKDKNQVICWIKNGVHQPMTVNGKSYNRAMPANPDLKELEIAEIMTYVYATWGKETEITTVETVQAALEKCPPK
;
A
#
# COMPACT_ATOMS: atom_id res chain seq x y z
N MET A 1 -22.52 27.83 -37.32
CA MET A 1 -22.64 27.87 -35.84
C MET A 1 -23.00 26.52 -35.20
N LYS A 2 -23.98 25.74 -35.70
CA LYS A 2 -24.35 24.44 -35.07
C LYS A 2 -23.27 23.35 -35.17
N LEU A 3 -22.51 23.30 -36.28
CA LEU A 3 -21.43 22.31 -36.48
C LEU A 3 -20.21 22.57 -35.57
N SER A 4 -19.86 23.84 -35.37
CA SER A 4 -18.78 24.25 -34.45
C SER A 4 -19.11 23.95 -32.98
N LEU A 5 -20.40 24.01 -32.60
CA LEU A 5 -20.88 23.63 -31.27
C LEU A 5 -20.81 22.11 -31.03
N LEU A 6 -21.10 21.31 -32.07
CA LEU A 6 -21.01 19.85 -32.02
C LEU A 6 -19.55 19.35 -31.95
N LEU A 7 -18.63 19.98 -32.68
CA LEU A 7 -17.20 19.66 -32.58
C LEU A 7 -16.61 20.05 -31.21
N ALA A 8 -17.02 21.20 -30.64
CA ALA A 8 -16.61 21.59 -29.30
C ALA A 8 -17.14 20.62 -28.22
N SER A 9 -18.38 20.13 -28.37
CA SER A 9 -18.98 19.14 -27.47
C SER A 9 -18.29 17.77 -27.53
N PHE A 10 -17.80 17.34 -28.69
CA PHE A 10 -17.09 16.06 -28.83
C PHE A 10 -15.68 16.10 -28.25
N LEU A 11 -15.01 17.27 -28.33
CA LEU A 11 -13.69 17.50 -27.75
C LEU A 11 -13.73 17.51 -26.21
N VAL A 12 -14.79 18.05 -25.60
CA VAL A 12 -14.98 18.04 -24.13
C VAL A 12 -15.15 16.61 -23.59
N ILE A 13 -15.88 15.75 -24.29
CA ILE A 13 -16.11 14.34 -23.88
C ILE A 13 -14.80 13.54 -23.90
N LEU A 14 -13.91 13.80 -24.86
CA LEU A 14 -12.61 13.13 -24.96
C LEU A 14 -11.66 13.49 -23.79
N ILE A 15 -11.72 14.73 -23.29
CA ILE A 15 -10.85 15.22 -22.21
C ILE A 15 -11.24 14.61 -20.85
N LEU A 16 -12.53 14.37 -20.61
CA LEU A 16 -13.00 13.71 -19.38
C LEU A 16 -12.59 12.22 -19.29
N ALA A 17 -12.46 11.53 -20.43
CA ALA A 17 -12.10 10.11 -20.46
C ALA A 17 -10.66 9.85 -19.99
N CYS A 18 -9.73 10.79 -20.22
CA CYS A 18 -8.32 10.63 -19.84
C CYS A 18 -8.05 10.76 -18.33
N GLN A 19 -8.94 11.39 -17.56
CA GLN A 19 -8.76 11.56 -16.11
C GLN A 19 -9.20 10.33 -15.31
N GLY A 20 -10.05 9.47 -15.88
CA GLY A 20 -10.58 8.28 -15.18
C GLY A 20 -9.59 7.13 -15.02
N GLY A 21 -8.62 7.00 -15.92
CA GLY A 21 -7.74 5.82 -15.97
C GLY A 21 -6.87 5.63 -14.72
N SER A 22 -6.29 6.71 -14.18
CA SER A 22 -5.44 6.64 -12.99
C SER A 22 -6.25 6.32 -11.73
N ALA A 23 -7.42 6.96 -11.58
CA ALA A 23 -8.31 6.72 -10.45
C ALA A 23 -8.85 5.28 -10.43
N ILE A 24 -9.25 4.74 -11.59
CA ILE A 24 -9.70 3.34 -11.70
C ILE A 24 -8.57 2.39 -11.29
N LYS A 25 -7.34 2.63 -11.75
CA LYS A 25 -6.18 1.80 -11.42
C LYS A 25 -5.87 1.86 -9.92
N HIS A 26 -5.99 3.04 -9.30
CA HIS A 26 -5.78 3.20 -7.86
C HIS A 26 -6.80 2.36 -7.07
N GLU A 27 -8.09 2.48 -7.39
CA GLU A 27 -9.14 1.71 -6.71
C GLU A 27 -8.97 0.20 -6.88
N GLN A 28 -8.50 -0.25 -8.05
CA GLN A 28 -8.14 -1.66 -8.26
C GLN A 28 -7.02 -2.10 -7.32
N TYR A 29 -5.93 -1.33 -7.21
CA TYR A 29 -4.83 -1.64 -6.30
C TYR A 29 -5.26 -1.65 -4.84
N VAL A 30 -6.13 -0.73 -4.44
CA VAL A 30 -6.70 -0.68 -3.08
C VAL A 30 -7.56 -1.92 -2.81
N ALA A 31 -8.39 -2.34 -3.76
CA ALA A 31 -9.27 -3.49 -3.61
C ALA A 31 -8.50 -4.82 -3.51
N GLU A 32 -7.51 -5.03 -4.39
CA GLU A 32 -6.65 -6.22 -4.33
C GLU A 32 -5.76 -6.19 -3.08
N GLY A 33 -5.20 -5.03 -2.76
CA GLY A 33 -4.40 -4.81 -1.56
C GLY A 33 -5.16 -5.10 -0.27
N PHE A 34 -6.45 -4.79 -0.21
CA PHE A 34 -7.31 -5.14 0.92
C PHE A 34 -7.50 -6.65 1.06
N THR A 35 -7.69 -7.38 -0.04
CA THR A 35 -7.82 -8.84 -0.04
C THR A 35 -6.54 -9.52 0.44
N LEU A 36 -5.40 -9.07 -0.09
CA LEU A 36 -4.08 -9.53 0.33
C LEU A 36 -3.81 -9.18 1.81
N PHE A 37 -4.15 -7.97 2.25
CA PHE A 37 -4.00 -7.55 3.65
C PHE A 37 -4.80 -8.45 4.60
N GLN A 38 -6.05 -8.77 4.26
CA GLN A 38 -6.86 -9.68 5.07
C GLN A 38 -6.23 -11.06 5.19
N THR A 39 -5.60 -11.53 4.12
CA THR A 39 -4.98 -12.87 4.05
C THR A 39 -3.67 -12.94 4.83
N HIS A 40 -2.82 -11.93 4.68
CA HIS A 40 -1.43 -11.98 5.15
C HIS A 40 -1.15 -11.15 6.41
N CYS A 41 -1.95 -10.11 6.69
CA CYS A 41 -1.60 -9.09 7.68
C CYS A 41 -2.62 -8.99 8.83
N ALA A 42 -3.92 -9.14 8.52
CA ALA A 42 -5.01 -8.84 9.45
C ALA A 42 -5.06 -9.76 10.69
N ASN A 43 -4.49 -10.97 10.62
CA ASN A 43 -4.42 -11.88 11.78
C ASN A 43 -3.64 -11.26 12.96
N CYS A 44 -2.66 -10.41 12.67
CA CYS A 44 -1.86 -9.72 13.69
C CYS A 44 -2.26 -8.25 13.81
N HIS A 45 -2.30 -7.52 12.69
CA HIS A 45 -2.58 -6.09 12.69
C HIS A 45 -4.06 -5.73 12.84
N GLN A 46 -4.94 -6.73 12.88
CA GLN A 46 -6.39 -6.60 12.88
C GLN A 46 -6.95 -5.99 11.59
N ARG A 47 -8.24 -6.21 11.33
CA ARG A 47 -8.92 -5.71 10.12
C ARG A 47 -8.94 -4.18 10.04
N ASP A 48 -8.93 -3.49 11.19
CA ASP A 48 -8.92 -2.04 11.28
C ASP A 48 -7.50 -1.44 11.45
N GLY A 49 -6.47 -2.28 11.42
CA GLY A 49 -5.07 -1.87 11.53
C GLY A 49 -4.66 -1.36 12.91
N LYS A 50 -5.49 -1.53 13.96
CA LYS A 50 -5.15 -1.08 15.32
C LYS A 50 -4.21 -2.03 16.06
N GLY A 51 -3.92 -3.19 15.49
CA GLY A 51 -3.15 -4.23 16.16
C GLY A 51 -3.88 -4.77 17.39
N LEU A 52 -3.12 -5.39 18.28
CA LEU A 52 -3.63 -5.99 19.51
C LEU A 52 -2.76 -5.54 20.68
N GLU A 53 -3.18 -4.45 21.33
CA GLU A 53 -2.55 -3.84 22.51
C GLU A 53 -1.02 -3.95 22.57
N ASN A 54 -0.48 -4.79 23.45
CA ASN A 54 0.96 -4.96 23.69
C ASN A 54 1.55 -6.14 22.91
N LEU A 55 0.76 -6.76 22.04
CA LEU A 55 1.11 -7.97 21.31
C LEU A 55 1.47 -7.68 19.85
N TYR A 56 0.62 -6.91 19.17
CA TYR A 56 0.82 -6.55 17.76
C TYR A 56 0.62 -5.05 17.56
N PRO A 57 1.53 -4.36 16.85
CA PRO A 57 1.44 -2.93 16.71
C PRO A 57 0.33 -2.50 15.74
N ALA A 58 -0.22 -1.30 15.99
CA ALA A 58 -1.05 -0.59 15.03
C ALA A 58 -0.22 -0.21 13.78
N LEU A 59 -0.90 0.00 12.65
CA LEU A 59 -0.28 0.39 11.38
C LEU A 59 -0.22 1.91 11.18
N ALA A 60 -1.13 2.65 11.81
CA ALA A 60 -1.07 4.11 11.87
C ALA A 60 0.10 4.58 12.76
N THR A 61 1.29 4.72 12.18
CA THR A 61 2.54 4.95 12.90
C THR A 61 3.50 5.84 12.12
N ASN A 62 4.53 6.35 12.80
CA ASN A 62 5.62 7.09 12.16
C ASN A 62 6.47 6.24 11.22
N TYR A 63 6.39 4.91 11.28
CA TYR A 63 7.14 4.04 10.37
C TYR A 63 6.63 4.12 8.93
N LEU A 64 5.38 4.54 8.72
CA LEU A 64 4.85 4.83 7.37
C LEU A 64 5.55 6.01 6.68
N LYS A 65 6.46 6.72 7.36
CA LYS A 65 7.29 7.76 6.72
C LYS A 65 8.41 7.17 5.86
N ASP A 66 8.79 5.90 6.09
CA ASP A 66 9.82 5.21 5.31
C ASP A 66 9.19 4.02 4.56
N LYS A 67 8.73 4.32 3.35
CA LYS A 67 8.06 3.33 2.49
C LYS A 67 8.96 2.16 2.11
N ASN A 68 10.24 2.43 1.86
CA ASN A 68 11.20 1.39 1.50
C ASN A 68 11.37 0.41 2.67
N GLN A 69 11.48 0.91 3.89
CA GLN A 69 11.61 0.07 5.08
C GLN A 69 10.38 -0.83 5.29
N VAL A 70 9.17 -0.30 5.08
CA VAL A 70 7.93 -1.08 5.19
C VAL A 70 7.86 -2.18 4.13
N ILE A 71 8.25 -1.89 2.88
CA ILE A 71 8.35 -2.90 1.80
C ILE A 71 9.29 -4.04 2.22
N CYS A 72 10.47 -3.70 2.74
CA CYS A 72 11.44 -4.67 3.22
C CYS A 72 10.88 -5.53 4.36
N TRP A 73 10.11 -4.95 5.29
CA TRP A 73 9.49 -5.69 6.39
C TRP A 73 8.39 -6.64 5.95
N ILE A 74 7.59 -6.27 4.94
CA ILE A 74 6.58 -7.18 4.38
C ILE A 74 7.27 -8.43 3.80
N LYS A 75 8.33 -8.23 3.01
CA LYS A 75 9.05 -9.34 2.36
C LYS A 75 9.85 -10.19 3.34
N ASN A 76 10.62 -9.55 4.22
CA ASN A 76 11.68 -10.19 5.00
C ASN A 76 11.35 -10.31 6.50
N GLY A 77 10.23 -9.74 6.96
CA GLY A 77 9.85 -9.73 8.37
C GLY A 77 10.64 -8.74 9.22
N VAL A 78 10.36 -8.77 10.52
CA VAL A 78 11.02 -7.97 11.57
C VAL A 78 11.36 -8.90 12.72
N HIS A 79 12.64 -9.02 13.07
CA HIS A 79 13.08 -9.90 14.16
C HIS A 79 13.62 -9.15 15.38
N GLN A 80 13.86 -7.84 15.24
CA GLN A 80 14.41 -7.03 16.32
C GLN A 80 13.28 -6.34 17.09
N PRO A 81 13.44 -6.13 18.42
CA PRO A 81 12.50 -5.34 19.19
C PRO A 81 12.34 -3.94 18.60
N MET A 82 11.11 -3.42 18.61
CA MET A 82 10.79 -2.10 18.07
C MET A 82 9.85 -1.33 18.97
N THR A 83 9.88 0.01 18.86
CA THR A 83 8.96 0.88 19.58
C THR A 83 7.99 1.52 18.61
N VAL A 84 6.71 1.19 18.72
CA VAL A 84 5.64 1.73 17.88
C VAL A 84 4.73 2.59 18.75
N ASN A 85 4.58 3.87 18.41
CA ASN A 85 3.72 4.82 19.13
C ASN A 85 3.97 4.82 20.65
N GLY A 86 5.23 4.75 21.07
CA GLY A 86 5.64 4.76 22.49
C GLY A 86 5.51 3.43 23.23
N LYS A 87 5.05 2.35 22.57
CA LYS A 87 4.97 1.00 23.14
C LYS A 87 6.06 0.11 22.56
N SER A 88 6.66 -0.73 23.41
CA SER A 88 7.68 -1.71 22.99
C SER A 88 7.02 -3.01 22.54
N TYR A 89 7.49 -3.55 21.42
CA TYR A 89 7.09 -4.83 20.86
C TYR A 89 8.34 -5.67 20.64
N ASN A 90 8.31 -6.91 21.10
CA ASN A 90 9.43 -7.86 21.02
C ASN A 90 9.10 -9.14 20.24
N ARG A 91 7.86 -9.26 19.73
CA ARG A 91 7.47 -10.36 18.87
C ARG A 91 7.94 -10.10 17.46
N ALA A 92 8.48 -11.13 16.82
CA ALA A 92 8.86 -11.06 15.43
C ALA A 92 7.62 -10.93 14.53
N MET A 93 7.71 -10.10 13.50
CA MET A 93 6.80 -10.11 12.36
C MET A 93 7.36 -11.12 11.35
N PRO A 94 6.63 -12.20 11.01
CA PRO A 94 7.08 -13.18 10.02
C PRO A 94 7.29 -12.55 8.63
N ALA A 95 8.23 -13.12 7.88
CA ALA A 95 8.44 -12.79 6.48
C ALA A 95 7.31 -13.33 5.59
N ASN A 96 7.07 -12.69 4.45
CA ASN A 96 6.21 -13.21 3.39
C ASN A 96 7.02 -13.37 2.09
N PRO A 97 7.90 -14.40 2.00
CA PRO A 97 8.83 -14.55 0.89
C PRO A 97 8.13 -14.87 -0.44
N ASP A 98 6.91 -15.41 -0.39
CA ASP A 98 6.18 -15.81 -1.59
C ASP A 98 5.49 -14.66 -2.31
N LEU A 99 5.20 -13.55 -1.60
CA LEU A 99 4.56 -12.37 -2.17
C LEU A 99 5.42 -11.79 -3.29
N LYS A 100 4.78 -11.58 -4.44
CA LYS A 100 5.36 -10.94 -5.63
C LYS A 100 5.38 -9.43 -5.47
N GLU A 101 6.17 -8.75 -6.29
CA GLU A 101 6.31 -7.29 -6.21
C GLU A 101 4.99 -6.56 -6.45
N LEU A 102 4.14 -7.08 -7.34
CA LEU A 102 2.79 -6.56 -7.57
C LEU A 102 1.90 -6.68 -6.32
N GLU A 103 1.89 -7.86 -5.69
CA GLU A 103 1.08 -8.08 -4.49
C GLU A 103 1.54 -7.17 -3.33
N ILE A 104 2.86 -6.94 -3.20
CA ILE A 104 3.40 -5.98 -2.24
C ILE A 104 2.99 -4.55 -2.61
N ALA A 105 3.03 -4.18 -3.90
CA ALA A 105 2.61 -2.87 -4.37
C ALA A 105 1.12 -2.59 -4.06
N GLU A 106 0.26 -3.59 -4.22
CA GLU A 106 -1.16 -3.54 -3.89
C GLU A 106 -1.38 -3.41 -2.38
N ILE A 107 -0.75 -4.26 -1.56
CA ILE A 107 -0.78 -4.16 -0.08
C ILE A 107 -0.34 -2.77 0.37
N MET A 108 0.78 -2.27 -0.17
CA MET A 108 1.33 -0.97 0.18
C MET A 108 0.38 0.15 -0.20
N THR A 109 -0.25 0.08 -1.38
CA THR A 109 -1.25 1.07 -1.81
C THR A 109 -2.44 1.08 -0.85
N TYR A 110 -2.98 -0.08 -0.48
CA TYR A 110 -4.06 -0.17 0.51
C TYR A 110 -3.66 0.38 1.89
N VAL A 111 -2.49 -0.01 2.41
CA VAL A 111 -1.98 0.42 3.72
C VAL A 111 -1.80 1.95 3.76
N TYR A 112 -1.23 2.52 2.71
CA TYR A 112 -0.93 3.95 2.65
C TYR A 112 -2.18 4.78 2.34
N ALA A 113 -3.14 4.27 1.58
CA ALA A 113 -4.46 4.91 1.44
C ALA A 113 -5.20 4.95 2.79
N THR A 114 -5.12 3.86 3.57
CA THR A 114 -5.89 3.72 4.82
C THR A 114 -5.26 4.46 6.00
N TRP A 115 -3.95 4.33 6.19
CA TRP A 115 -3.26 4.86 7.38
C TRP A 115 -2.12 5.85 7.05
N GLY A 116 -1.63 5.85 5.81
CA GLY A 116 -0.61 6.78 5.32
C GLY A 116 -1.17 8.10 4.77
N LYS A 117 -2.48 8.17 4.49
CA LYS A 117 -3.18 9.29 3.85
C LYS A 117 -2.67 9.61 2.43
N GLU A 118 -2.19 8.62 1.71
CA GLU A 118 -1.80 8.77 0.31
C GLU A 118 -2.96 8.48 -0.64
N THR A 119 -2.93 9.09 -1.82
CA THR A 119 -3.92 8.89 -2.90
C THR A 119 -3.29 8.29 -4.16
N GLU A 120 -1.99 8.02 -4.11
CA GLU A 120 -1.21 7.54 -5.24
C GLU A 120 -0.89 6.05 -5.08
N ILE A 121 -0.75 5.38 -6.21
CA ILE A 121 -0.33 3.98 -6.24
C ILE A 121 1.13 3.88 -5.79
N THR A 122 1.42 2.93 -4.88
CA THR A 122 2.79 2.44 -4.72
C THR A 122 3.09 1.53 -5.91
N THR A 123 4.02 1.91 -6.77
CA THR A 123 4.25 1.19 -8.03
C THR A 123 5.12 -0.06 -7.84
N VAL A 124 5.05 -0.99 -8.79
CA VAL A 124 5.92 -2.18 -8.82
C VAL A 124 7.39 -1.78 -8.87
N GLU A 125 7.73 -0.73 -9.63
CA GLU A 125 9.10 -0.22 -9.74
C GLU A 125 9.60 0.32 -8.38
N THR A 126 8.72 0.97 -7.61
CA THR A 126 9.04 1.42 -6.24
C THR A 126 9.36 0.22 -5.35
N VAL A 127 8.56 -0.85 -5.44
CA VAL A 127 8.77 -2.08 -4.68
C VAL A 127 10.06 -2.76 -5.09
N GLN A 128 10.29 -2.94 -6.39
CA GLN A 128 11.52 -3.56 -6.91
C GLN A 128 12.76 -2.80 -6.44
N ALA A 129 12.79 -1.47 -6.59
CA ALA A 129 13.92 -0.64 -6.18
C ALA A 129 14.17 -0.67 -4.65
N ALA A 130 13.12 -0.87 -3.85
CA ALA A 130 13.27 -1.08 -2.41
C ALA A 130 13.86 -2.47 -2.11
N LEU A 131 13.33 -3.53 -2.73
CA LEU A 131 13.77 -4.91 -2.51
C LEU A 131 15.20 -5.18 -2.99
N GLU A 132 15.66 -4.51 -4.05
CA GLU A 132 17.07 -4.53 -4.47
C GLU A 132 18.03 -4.07 -3.36
N LYS A 133 17.59 -3.14 -2.51
CA LYS A 133 18.37 -2.59 -1.38
C LYS A 133 18.24 -3.43 -0.11
N CYS A 134 17.29 -4.36 -0.07
CA CYS A 134 17.04 -5.23 1.07
C CYS A 134 16.72 -6.66 0.61
N PRO A 135 17.70 -7.35 0.01
CA PRO A 135 17.49 -8.70 -0.51
C PRO A 135 17.02 -9.64 0.61
N PRO A 136 16.26 -10.70 0.26
CA PRO A 136 15.88 -11.73 1.21
C PRO A 136 17.09 -12.28 1.96
N LYS A 137 16.93 -12.49 3.27
CA LYS A 137 17.96 -13.05 4.14
C LYS A 137 17.89 -14.57 4.17
#